data_AF-A0A6G3XYS1-F1
#
_entry.id   AF-A0A6G3XYS1-F1
#
_cell.length_a   1.000
_cell.length_b   1.000
_cell.length_c   1.000
_cell.angle_alpha   90.00
_cell.angle_beta   90.00
_cell.angle_gamma   90.00
#
_symmetry.space_group_name_H-M   'P 1'
#
loop_
_entity.id
_entity.type
_entity.pdbx_description
1 polymer ?
#
loop_
_entity_poly.entity_id
_entity_poly.type
_entity_poly.pdbx_seq_one_letter_code
_entity_poly.pdbx_strand_id
1 'polypeptide(L)' 'MSVPTAALESSICAPLPVLGQNVTVPLVTGGEVTYAALDYAASAPALQRVWDDVAAYAPYYGSVHRGA' A
#
# COMPACT_ATOMS: atom_id res chain seq x y z
N MET A 1 -2.43 2.06 42.73
CA MET A 1 -3.11 1.04 41.89
C MET A 1 -2.38 1.01 40.56
N SER A 2 -1.47 0.04 40.37
CA SER A 2 -0.69 -0.09 39.13
C SER A 2 -1.45 -1.02 38.17
N VAL A 3 -1.73 -0.53 36.97
CA VAL A 3 -2.37 -1.33 35.91
C VAL A 3 -1.25 -2.10 35.19
N PRO A 4 -1.33 -3.43 35.03
CA PRO A 4 -0.33 -4.16 34.28
C PRO A 4 -0.57 -3.93 32.79
N THR A 5 0.43 -3.41 32.07
CA THR A 5 0.46 -3.42 30.61
C THR A 5 0.74 -4.85 30.17
N ALA A 6 -0.30 -5.57 29.73
CA ALA A 6 -0.11 -6.80 29.00
C ALA A 6 0.47 -6.46 27.62
N ALA A 7 1.68 -6.91 27.34
CA ALA A 7 2.24 -6.86 25.99
C ALA A 7 1.43 -7.80 25.11
N LEU A 8 0.57 -7.24 24.25
CA LEU A 8 -0.08 -8.01 23.19
C LEU A 8 1.01 -8.49 22.25
N GLU A 9 1.25 -9.80 22.20
CA GLU A 9 2.00 -10.42 21.11
C GLU A 9 1.19 -10.20 19.83
N SER A 10 1.53 -9.13 19.12
CA SER A 10 1.02 -8.88 17.78
C SER A 10 1.61 -9.95 16.87
N SER A 11 0.83 -10.97 16.55
CA SER A 11 1.15 -11.87 15.44
C SER A 11 1.36 -11.01 14.20
N ILE A 12 2.61 -10.92 13.73
CA ILE A 12 2.97 -10.03 12.63
C ILE A 12 2.38 -10.66 11.37
N CYS A 13 1.27 -10.12 10.90
CA CYS A 13 0.70 -10.53 9.62
C CYS A 13 1.69 -10.17 8.51
N ALA A 14 1.79 -11.02 7.48
CA ALA A 14 2.61 -10.70 6.32
C ALA A 14 2.14 -9.37 5.70
N PRO A 15 3.05 -8.50 5.21
CA PRO A 15 2.67 -7.26 4.56
C PRO A 15 1.72 -7.51 3.39
N LEU A 16 0.68 -6.68 3.27
CA LEU A 16 -0.25 -6.74 2.14
C LEU A 16 0.44 -6.28 0.85
N PRO A 17 0.08 -6.84 -0.32
CA PRO A 17 0.66 -6.41 -1.58
C PRO A 17 0.24 -4.98 -1.93
N VAL A 18 1.20 -4.21 -2.42
CA VAL A 18 1.04 -2.78 -2.78
C VAL A 18 1.49 -2.54 -4.21
N LEU A 19 0.91 -1.52 -4.84
CA LEU A 19 1.39 -1.05 -6.13
C LEU A 19 2.87 -0.66 -6.04
N GLY A 20 3.63 -1.11 -7.04
CA GLY A 20 5.06 -0.81 -7.13
C GLY A 20 5.96 -1.72 -6.28
N GLN A 21 5.42 -2.76 -5.62
CA GLN A 21 6.22 -3.69 -4.81
C GLN A 21 7.36 -4.40 -5.56
N ASN A 22 7.25 -4.50 -6.90
CA ASN A 22 8.24 -5.13 -7.76
C ASN A 22 9.11 -4.10 -8.53
N VAL A 23 8.99 -2.81 -8.21
CA VAL A 23 9.85 -1.78 -8.82
C VAL A 23 11.27 -1.97 -8.31
N THR A 24 12.23 -1.94 -9.24
CA THR A 24 13.66 -1.94 -8.92
C THR A 24 14.29 -0.59 -9.25
N VAL A 25 15.43 -0.33 -8.63
CA VAL A 25 16.28 0.83 -8.88
C VAL A 25 17.72 0.40 -9.13
N PRO A 26 18.45 1.11 -10.03
CA PRO A 26 19.83 0.80 -10.34
C PRO A 26 20.76 1.14 -9.19
N LEU A 27 21.79 0.32 -9.03
CA LEU A 27 22.93 0.56 -8.18
C LEU A 27 24.10 1.10 -9.01
N VAL A 28 24.91 1.95 -8.39
CA VAL A 28 26.14 2.49 -9.00
C VAL A 28 27.14 1.38 -9.37
N THR A 29 27.02 0.22 -8.73
CA THR A 29 27.84 -0.98 -8.98
C THR A 29 27.37 -1.80 -10.18
N GLY A 30 26.31 -1.38 -10.87
CA GLY A 30 25.79 -2.03 -12.08
C GLY A 30 24.72 -3.10 -11.85
N GLY A 31 24.19 -3.23 -10.62
CA GLY A 31 23.06 -4.12 -10.29
C GLY A 31 21.74 -3.37 -10.13
N GLU A 32 20.67 -4.10 -9.82
CA GLU A 32 19.34 -3.55 -9.48
C GLU A 32 18.93 -4.05 -8.08
N VAL A 33 18.20 -3.25 -7.33
CA VAL A 33 17.60 -3.63 -6.04
C VAL A 33 16.14 -3.22 -5.97
N THR A 34 15.34 -3.90 -5.15
CA THR A 34 13.96 -3.49 -4.91
C THR A 34 13.92 -2.09 -4.32
N TYR A 35 13.04 -1.25 -4.86
CA TYR A 35 12.77 0.07 -4.33
C TYR A 35 12.13 -0.02 -2.94
N ALA A 36 12.69 0.70 -1.97
CA ALA A 36 12.12 0.85 -0.64
C ALA A 36 11.65 2.30 -0.44
N ALA A 37 10.34 2.50 -0.28
CA ALA A 37 9.78 3.79 0.06
C ALA A 37 9.84 4.00 1.58
N LEU A 38 10.68 4.94 2.01
CA LEU A 38 10.91 5.23 3.44
C LEU A 38 10.02 6.34 4.00
N ASP A 39 9.18 6.95 3.16
CA ASP A 39 8.32 8.08 3.52
C ASP A 39 6.82 7.71 3.56
N TYR A 40 6.50 6.54 4.12
CA TYR A 40 5.11 6.08 4.26
C TYR A 40 4.27 6.95 5.20
N ALA A 41 4.90 7.74 6.06
CA ALA A 41 4.21 8.68 6.93
C ALA A 41 3.62 9.86 6.15
N ALA A 42 4.26 10.29 5.04
CA ALA A 42 3.72 11.33 4.18
C ALA A 42 2.53 10.82 3.35
N SER A 43 2.63 9.62 2.78
CA SER A 43 1.53 8.91 2.13
C SER A 43 1.83 7.42 1.99
N ALA A 44 0.83 6.58 2.24
CA ALA A 44 0.96 5.15 2.04
C ALA A 44 0.81 4.77 0.55
N PRO A 45 1.48 3.70 0.08
CA PRO A 45 1.24 3.16 -1.26
C PRO A 45 -0.16 2.54 -1.33
N ALA A 46 -0.77 2.58 -2.53
CA ALA A 46 -2.06 1.92 -2.72
C ALA A 46 -1.89 0.39 -2.64
N LEU A 47 -2.80 -0.26 -1.91
CA LEU A 47 -2.89 -1.73 -1.92
C LEU A 47 -3.23 -2.21 -3.34
N GLN A 48 -2.63 -3.32 -3.77
CA GLN A 48 -2.88 -3.91 -5.09
C GLN A 48 -4.37 -4.16 -5.32
N ARG A 49 -5.06 -4.71 -4.32
CA ARG A 49 -6.50 -4.99 -4.39
C ARG A 49 -7.34 -3.72 -4.64
N VAL A 50 -7.00 -2.62 -3.97
CA VAL A 50 -7.73 -1.34 -4.16
C VAL A 50 -7.51 -0.84 -5.59
N TRP A 51 -6.28 -0.95 -6.09
CA TRP A 51 -6.00 -0.59 -7.47
C TRP A 51 -6.77 -1.45 -8.47
N ASP A 52 -6.80 -2.77 -8.26
CA ASP A 52 -7.52 -3.71 -9.14
C ASP A 52 -9.01 -3.36 -9.20
N ASP A 53 -9.63 -3.03 -8.05
CA ASP A 53 -11.04 -2.61 -7.97
C ASP A 53 -11.27 -1.28 -8.71
N VAL A 54 -10.38 -0.30 -8.51
CA VAL A 54 -10.46 1.00 -9.21
C VAL A 54 -10.32 0.83 -10.72
N ALA A 55 -9.35 0.03 -11.17
CA ALA A 55 -9.11 -0.24 -12.57
C ALA A 55 -10.29 -0.99 -13.22
N ALA A 56 -10.88 -1.96 -12.52
CA ALA A 56 -12.07 -2.68 -12.97
C ALA A 56 -13.30 -1.76 -13.07
N TYR A 57 -13.41 -0.77 -12.18
CA TYR A 57 -14.51 0.19 -12.20
C TYR A 57 -14.34 1.28 -13.26
N ALA A 58 -13.11 1.60 -13.67
CA ALA A 58 -12.81 2.74 -14.55
C ALA A 58 -13.67 2.82 -15.83
N PRO A 59 -14.01 1.71 -16.53
CA PRO A 59 -14.90 1.76 -17.71
C PRO A 59 -16.32 2.25 -17.42
N TYR A 60 -16.79 2.13 -16.18
CA TYR A 60 -18.12 2.56 -15.74
C TYR A 60 -18.13 3.97 -15.13
N TYR A 61 -16.98 4.65 -15.11
CA TYR A 61 -16.86 5.97 -14.52
C TYR A 61 -17.75 6.99 -15.25
N GLY A 62 -18.60 7.67 -14.48
CA GLY A 62 -19.54 8.66 -14.99
C GLY A 62 -20.12 9.52 -13.87
N SER A 63 -20.90 10.53 -14.25
CA SER A 63 -21.56 11.41 -13.27
C SER A 63 -22.44 10.61 -12.32
N VAL A 64 -22.34 10.90 -11.03
CA VAL A 64 -23.24 10.35 -10.00
C VAL A 64 -24.54 11.15 -9.87
N HIS A 65 -24.69 12.22 -10.65
CA HIS A 65 -25.89 13.04 -10.66
C HIS A 65 -27.09 12.24 -11.20
N ARG A 66 -28.15 12.14 -10.39
CA ARG A 66 -29.38 11.39 -10.73
C ARG A 66 -30.56 12.28 -11.13
N GLY A 67 -30.28 13.52 -11.55
CA GLY A 67 -31.28 14.53 -11.86
C GLY A 67 -31.63 15.39 -10.65
N ALA A 68 -31.46 16.71 -10.79
CA ALA A 68 -32.06 17.75 -9.96
C ALA A 68 -32.93 18.64 -10.85
#